data_AF-A0A383A2U7-F1
#
_entry.id   AF-A0A383A2U7-F1
#
_cell.length_a   1.000
_cell.length_b   1.000
_cell.length_c   1.000
_cell.angle_alpha   90.00
_cell.angle_beta   90.00
_cell.angle_gamma   90.00
#
_symmetry.space_group_name_H-M   'P 1'
#
loop_
_entity.id
_entity.type
_entity.pdbx_description
1 polymer ?
#
loop_
_entity_poly.entity_id
_entity_poly.type
_entity_poly.pdbx_seq_one_letter_code
_entity_poly.pdbx_strand_id
1 'polypeptide(L)'
;MNIIEKSLIGEIQDYYNSYLNLGDGYLIDLVLATRISIDTDEPLWICIQGPSSSGKTEVLRMLNKDPECHFLYDLTGVSLFSGSNGARGGYIPREVGEKGLLVFPDFTTVMSKAKHILESIMSQLRVTFDGDASRITGMDTNRIEPWSGNVGVLLAVT
;
A
#
# COMPACT_ATOMS: atom_id res chain seq x y z
N MET A 1 12.58 40.38 -13.64
CA MET A 1 11.62 39.76 -12.72
C MET A 1 11.54 38.30 -13.14
N ASN A 2 12.40 37.45 -12.56
CA ASN A 2 12.39 36.02 -12.87
C ASN A 2 11.17 35.42 -12.19
N ILE A 3 10.21 34.98 -12.99
CA ILE A 3 9.20 34.03 -12.53
C ILE A 3 9.99 32.76 -12.24
N ILE A 4 10.26 32.49 -10.96
CA ILE A 4 10.77 31.17 -10.58
C ILE A 4 9.64 30.22 -10.93
N GLU A 5 9.83 29.45 -12.00
CA GLU A 5 8.92 28.38 -12.39
C GLU A 5 8.77 27.48 -11.15
N LYS A 6 7.55 27.42 -10.61
CA LYS A 6 7.30 26.65 -9.40
C LYS A 6 7.48 25.18 -9.78
N SER A 7 8.20 24.42 -8.95
CA SER A 7 8.34 22.98 -9.20
C SER A 7 6.97 22.31 -9.21
N LEU A 8 6.75 21.32 -10.07
CA LEU A 8 5.48 20.59 -10.18
C LEU A 8 4.94 20.10 -8.83
N ILE A 9 5.82 19.59 -7.95
CA ILE A 9 5.44 19.16 -6.60
C ILE A 9 4.87 20.30 -5.75
N GLY A 10 5.40 21.51 -5.92
CA GLY A 10 4.93 22.72 -5.24
C GLY A 10 3.54 23.14 -5.71
N GLU A 11 3.18 22.90 -6.97
CA GLU A 11 1.82 23.14 -7.46
C GLU A 11 0.81 22.14 -6.86
N ILE A 12 1.21 20.88 -6.72
CA ILE A 12 0.39 19.85 -6.06
C ILE A 12 0.21 20.21 -4.57
N GLN A 13 1.28 20.61 -3.89
CA GLN A 13 1.23 21.05 -2.49
C GLN A 13 0.29 22.23 -2.30
N ASP A 14 0.37 23.24 -3.17
CA ASP A 14 -0.54 24.40 -3.14
C ASP A 14 -2.00 23.99 -3.36
N TYR A 15 -2.27 23.11 -4.33
CA TYR A 15 -3.63 22.64 -4.63
C TYR A 15 -4.26 22.00 -3.40
N TYR A 16 -3.55 21.07 -2.75
CA TYR A 16 -4.08 20.43 -1.54
C TYR A 16 -4.17 21.43 -0.37
N ASN A 17 -3.18 22.32 -0.20
CA ASN A 17 -3.22 23.36 0.83
C ASN A 17 -4.35 24.39 0.65
N SER A 18 -4.89 24.53 -0.56
CA SER A 18 -5.99 25.47 -0.81
C SER A 18 -7.31 25.05 -0.15
N TYR A 19 -7.48 23.77 0.20
CA TYR A 19 -8.70 23.24 0.82
C TYR A 19 -8.47 22.27 1.99
N LEU A 20 -7.25 21.79 2.18
CA LEU A 20 -6.81 21.05 3.37
C LEU A 20 -5.75 21.87 4.09
N ASN A 21 -5.91 22.14 5.39
CA ASN A 21 -4.88 22.80 6.17
C ASN A 21 -3.76 21.80 6.56
N LEU A 22 -2.97 21.35 5.58
CA LEU A 22 -1.90 20.35 5.80
C LEU A 22 -0.69 20.95 6.52
N GLY A 23 -0.51 22.27 6.44
CA GLY A 23 0.63 22.99 7.01
C GLY A 23 1.95 22.71 6.28
N ASP A 24 3.08 23.04 6.91
CA ASP A 24 4.43 22.86 6.35
C ASP A 24 4.96 21.41 6.43
N GLY A 25 4.07 20.44 6.18
CA GLY A 25 4.37 19.02 6.28
C GLY A 25 4.83 18.38 4.96
N TYR A 26 5.48 17.23 5.06
CA TYR A 26 5.95 16.43 3.91
C TYR A 26 4.95 15.35 3.48
N LEU A 27 3.67 15.49 3.82
CA LEU A 27 2.67 14.43 3.60
C LEU A 27 2.55 14.07 2.11
N ILE A 28 2.50 15.07 1.25
CA ILE A 28 2.41 14.87 -0.21
C ILE A 28 3.70 14.27 -0.75
N ASP A 29 4.84 14.77 -0.31
CA ASP A 29 6.17 14.29 -0.67
C ASP A 29 6.33 12.81 -0.33
N LEU A 30 5.91 12.39 0.88
CA LEU A 30 5.96 11.00 1.33
C LEU A 30 5.04 10.10 0.52
N VAL A 31 3.82 10.55 0.19
CA VAL A 31 2.88 9.77 -0.64
C VAL A 31 3.45 9.57 -2.04
N LEU A 32 3.96 10.62 -2.67
CA LEU A 32 4.57 10.55 -4.00
C LEU A 32 5.87 9.74 -4.00
N ALA A 33 6.73 9.91 -2.99
CA ALA A 33 7.95 9.13 -2.84
C ALA A 33 7.65 7.64 -2.67
N THR A 34 6.62 7.29 -1.88
CA THR A 34 6.19 5.89 -1.73
C THR A 34 5.75 5.31 -3.06
N ARG A 35 5.00 6.08 -3.86
CA ARG A 35 4.60 5.62 -5.19
C ARG A 35 5.80 5.42 -6.13
N ILE A 36 6.73 6.37 -6.18
CA ILE A 36 7.92 6.27 -7.05
C ILE A 36 8.81 5.09 -6.61
N SER A 37 8.86 4.79 -5.31
CA SER A 37 9.72 3.74 -4.78
C SER A 37 9.40 2.33 -5.30
N ILE A 38 8.20 2.09 -5.84
CA ILE A 38 7.88 0.76 -6.40
C ILE A 38 8.68 0.44 -7.66
N ASP A 39 9.24 1.45 -8.33
CA ASP A 39 10.14 1.29 -9.47
C ASP A 39 11.60 1.08 -9.06
N THR A 40 11.86 0.93 -7.75
CA THR A 40 13.16 0.59 -7.19
C THR A 40 13.17 -0.85 -6.70
N ASP A 41 14.35 -1.39 -6.41
CA ASP A 41 14.49 -2.75 -5.88
C ASP A 41 13.93 -2.89 -4.45
N GLU A 42 13.82 -1.79 -3.70
CA GLU A 42 13.37 -1.77 -2.30
C GLU A 42 12.22 -0.76 -2.13
N PRO A 43 10.97 -1.15 -2.41
CA PRO A 43 9.82 -0.26 -2.30
C PRO A 43 9.57 0.16 -0.85
N LEU A 44 9.14 1.40 -0.68
CA LEU A 44 8.87 1.97 0.64
C LEU A 44 7.58 1.41 1.25
N TRP A 45 7.65 1.22 2.56
CA TRP A 45 6.52 0.88 3.42
C TRP A 45 6.30 2.01 4.42
N ILE A 46 5.30 2.86 4.17
CA ILE A 46 5.01 4.05 4.97
C ILE A 46 3.69 3.90 5.71
N CYS A 47 3.73 4.19 7.01
CA CYS A 47 2.57 4.38 7.88
C CYS A 47 2.42 5.88 8.20
N ILE A 48 1.31 6.47 7.77
CA ILE A 48 0.94 7.85 8.10
C ILE A 48 -0.05 7.81 9.26
N GLN A 49 0.44 8.19 10.44
CA GLN A 49 -0.38 8.33 11.63
C GLN A 49 -0.80 9.79 11.83
N GLY A 50 -2.07 10.01 12.18
CA GLY A 50 -2.54 11.33 12.60
C GLY A 50 -4.01 11.31 13.01
N PRO A 51 -4.51 12.36 13.66
CA PRO A 51 -5.90 12.39 14.12
C PRO A 51 -6.90 12.30 12.96
N SER A 52 -8.14 11.92 13.25
CA SER A 52 -9.24 12.01 12.29
C SER A 52 -9.32 13.39 11.66
N SER A 53 -9.73 13.45 10.40
CA SER A 53 -9.88 14.70 9.64
C SER A 53 -8.58 15.47 9.36
N SER A 54 -7.39 14.86 9.54
CA SER A 54 -6.10 15.48 9.19
C SER A 54 -5.76 15.43 7.69
N GLY A 55 -6.72 15.14 6.81
CA GLY A 55 -6.52 15.12 5.35
C GLY A 55 -5.84 13.88 4.76
N LYS A 56 -5.33 12.94 5.58
CA LYS A 56 -4.56 11.75 5.13
C LYS A 56 -5.24 10.98 4.00
N THR A 57 -6.49 10.55 4.22
CA THR A 57 -7.27 9.77 3.25
C THR A 57 -7.43 10.52 1.93
N GLU A 58 -7.59 11.83 1.98
CA GLU A 58 -7.77 12.66 0.78
C GLU A 58 -6.46 12.83 0.00
N VAL A 59 -5.32 12.98 0.68
CA VAL A 59 -4.01 12.97 0.00
C VAL A 59 -3.75 11.61 -0.62
N LEU A 60 -4.02 10.50 0.08
CA LEU A 60 -3.82 9.15 -0.46
C LEU A 60 -4.64 8.91 -1.75
N ARG A 61 -5.87 9.45 -1.82
CA ARG A 61 -6.73 9.36 -3.01
C ARG A 61 -6.14 9.98 -4.28
N MET A 62 -5.07 10.77 -4.17
CA MET A 62 -4.34 11.24 -5.36
C MET A 62 -3.86 10.09 -6.25
N LEU A 63 -3.61 8.92 -5.66
CA LEU A 63 -3.14 7.72 -6.34
C LEU A 63 -4.27 6.83 -6.90
N ASN A 64 -5.54 7.20 -6.72
CA ASN A 64 -6.68 6.31 -7.01
C ASN A 64 -6.87 5.96 -8.51
N LYS A 65 -6.25 6.72 -9.42
CA LYS A 65 -6.29 6.45 -10.87
C LYS A 65 -5.03 5.75 -11.38
N ASP A 66 -4.07 5.49 -10.51
CA ASP A 66 -2.84 4.82 -10.87
C ASP A 66 -3.07 3.30 -10.89
N PRO A 67 -2.87 2.62 -12.04
CA PRO A 67 -3.15 1.20 -12.17
C PRO A 67 -2.23 0.31 -11.32
N GLU A 68 -1.08 0.82 -10.88
CA GLU A 68 -0.17 0.09 -9.98
C GLU A 68 -0.50 0.33 -8.50
N CYS A 69 -1.53 1.15 -8.19
CA CYS A 69 -1.99 1.42 -6.83
C CYS A 69 -3.27 0.65 -6.49
N HIS A 70 -3.16 -0.27 -5.53
CA HIS A 70 -4.24 -1.16 -5.11
C HIS A 70 -4.86 -0.67 -3.81
N PHE A 71 -6.02 -0.02 -3.91
CA PHE A 71 -6.74 0.50 -2.75
C PHE A 71 -7.49 -0.61 -2.01
N LEU A 72 -7.12 -0.83 -0.76
CA LEU A 72 -7.67 -1.85 0.11
C LEU A 72 -8.22 -1.21 1.39
N TYR A 73 -9.47 -1.53 1.72
CA TYR A 73 -10.18 -0.97 2.89
C TYR A 73 -10.37 -1.98 4.02
N ASP A 74 -10.27 -3.27 3.67
CA ASP A 74 -10.32 -4.34 4.64
C ASP A 74 -9.49 -5.54 4.14
N LEU A 75 -9.00 -6.34 5.07
CA LEU A 75 -8.29 -7.59 4.80
C LEU A 75 -8.88 -8.72 5.63
N THR A 76 -8.94 -9.90 5.04
CA THR A 76 -9.18 -11.15 5.78
C THR A 76 -7.88 -11.92 5.89
N GLY A 77 -7.78 -12.83 6.88
CA GLY A 77 -6.55 -13.57 7.16
C GLY A 77 -6.06 -14.54 6.07
N VAL A 78 -6.67 -14.55 4.88
CA VAL A 78 -6.32 -15.35 3.68
C VAL A 78 -6.45 -14.53 2.37
N SER A 79 -6.46 -13.20 2.47
CA SER A 79 -6.79 -12.32 1.33
C SER A 79 -5.60 -12.05 0.40
N LEU A 80 -4.40 -11.81 0.93
CA LEU A 80 -3.23 -11.43 0.12
C LEU A 80 -2.60 -12.65 -0.56
N PHE A 81 -2.41 -13.73 0.19
CA PHE A 81 -1.93 -15.01 -0.31
C PHE A 81 -2.90 -16.14 0.06
N SER A 82 -3.22 -17.00 -0.91
CA SER A 82 -4.12 -18.14 -0.73
C SER A 82 -3.65 -19.37 -1.50
N GLY A 83 -3.65 -20.52 -0.82
CA GLY A 83 -3.40 -21.83 -1.43
C GLY A 83 -4.66 -22.54 -1.92
N SER A 84 -5.84 -21.90 -1.87
CA SER A 84 -7.08 -22.54 -2.32
C SER A 84 -7.18 -22.62 -3.85
N ASN A 85 -7.74 -23.74 -4.33
CA ASN A 85 -8.00 -23.94 -5.75
C ASN A 85 -8.90 -22.81 -6.30
N GLY A 86 -8.47 -22.18 -7.39
CA GLY A 86 -9.18 -21.06 -8.02
C GLY A 86 -8.82 -19.67 -7.48
N ALA A 87 -8.10 -19.56 -6.35
CA ALA A 87 -7.64 -18.27 -5.84
C ALA A 87 -6.41 -17.71 -6.58
N ARG A 88 -5.79 -18.50 -7.47
CA ARG A 88 -4.59 -18.13 -8.25
C ARG A 88 -3.51 -17.48 -7.38
N GLY A 89 -3.22 -18.10 -6.22
CA GLY A 89 -2.19 -17.61 -5.28
C GLY A 89 -2.63 -16.52 -4.31
N GLY A 90 -3.81 -15.91 -4.47
CA GLY A 90 -4.32 -14.82 -3.61
C GLY A 90 -4.41 -13.47 -4.35
N TYR A 91 -4.75 -12.39 -3.63
CA TYR A 91 -4.87 -11.06 -4.24
C TYR A 91 -3.54 -10.56 -4.82
N ILE A 92 -2.41 -10.79 -4.13
CA ILE A 92 -1.12 -10.29 -4.60
C ILE A 92 -0.70 -10.95 -5.91
N PRO A 93 -0.57 -12.29 -6.02
CA PRO A 93 -0.16 -12.89 -7.27
C PRO A 93 -1.13 -12.64 -8.44
N ARG A 94 -2.42 -12.43 -8.13
CA ARG A 94 -3.49 -12.33 -9.14
C ARG A 94 -3.74 -10.91 -9.64
N GLU A 95 -3.76 -9.93 -8.74
CA GLU A 95 -4.17 -8.55 -9.04
C GLU A 95 -2.96 -7.60 -9.03
N VAL A 96 -2.03 -7.77 -8.08
CA VAL A 96 -0.84 -6.92 -7.97
C VAL A 96 0.28 -7.41 -8.89
N GLY A 97 0.46 -8.72 -9.00
CA GLY A 97 1.54 -9.32 -9.79
C GLY A 97 2.90 -9.11 -9.13
N GLU A 98 3.91 -8.83 -9.95
CA GLU A 98 5.32 -8.70 -9.53
C GLU A 98 5.64 -7.34 -8.90
N LYS A 99 4.83 -6.30 -9.16
CA LYS A 99 5.11 -4.93 -8.72
C LYS A 99 3.82 -4.15 -8.51
N GLY A 100 3.73 -3.43 -7.40
CA GLY A 100 2.61 -2.53 -7.12
C GLY A 100 2.69 -1.88 -5.75
N LEU A 101 1.76 -0.97 -5.48
CA LEU A 101 1.61 -0.28 -4.20
C LEU A 101 0.28 -0.68 -3.57
N LEU A 102 0.30 -1.30 -2.39
CA LEU A 102 -0.91 -1.46 -1.58
C LEU A 102 -1.20 -0.14 -0.85
N VAL A 103 -2.38 0.41 -1.06
CA VAL A 103 -2.81 1.65 -0.41
C VAL A 103 -3.96 1.33 0.55
N PHE A 104 -3.77 1.64 1.83
CA PHE A 104 -4.79 1.51 2.87
C PHE A 104 -5.17 2.91 3.38
N PRO A 105 -6.24 3.53 2.83
CA PRO A 105 -6.63 4.88 3.23
C PRO A 105 -7.13 4.98 4.69
N ASP A 106 -7.49 3.84 5.28
CA ASP A 106 -7.76 3.65 6.70
C ASP A 106 -7.43 2.21 7.10
N PHE A 107 -6.32 2.01 7.81
CA PHE A 107 -5.87 0.72 8.33
C PHE A 107 -6.40 0.42 9.74
N THR A 108 -7.10 1.37 10.35
CA THR A 108 -7.69 1.22 11.69
C THR A 108 -8.70 0.07 11.73
N THR A 109 -9.40 -0.18 10.62
CA THR A 109 -10.32 -1.31 10.43
C THR A 109 -9.62 -2.66 10.58
N VAL A 110 -8.44 -2.80 9.99
CA VAL A 110 -7.60 -4.00 10.08
C VAL A 110 -7.07 -4.17 11.51
N MET A 111 -6.59 -3.09 12.12
CA MET A 111 -6.09 -3.08 13.50
C MET A 111 -7.16 -3.44 14.54
N SER A 112 -8.43 -3.17 14.24
CA SER A 112 -9.56 -3.45 15.14
C SER A 112 -10.01 -4.92 15.13
N LYS A 113 -9.41 -5.76 14.28
CA LYS A 113 -9.77 -7.19 14.19
C LYS A 113 -9.27 -7.98 15.41
N ALA A 114 -9.87 -9.15 15.62
CA ALA A 114 -9.40 -10.09 16.63
C ALA A 114 -7.91 -10.42 16.40
N LYS A 115 -7.15 -10.51 17.49
CA LYS A 115 -5.68 -10.68 17.48
C LYS A 115 -5.19 -11.76 16.51
N HIS A 116 -5.80 -12.94 16.50
CA HIS A 116 -5.41 -14.03 15.60
C HIS A 116 -5.59 -13.69 14.11
N ILE A 117 -6.59 -12.87 13.76
CA ILE A 117 -6.80 -12.41 12.37
C ILE A 117 -5.73 -11.38 12.02
N LEU A 118 -5.46 -10.42 12.93
CA LEU A 118 -4.43 -9.41 12.75
C LEU A 118 -3.04 -10.04 12.59
N GLU A 119 -2.69 -11.03 13.41
CA GLU A 119 -1.44 -11.80 13.30
C GLU A 119 -1.31 -12.50 11.94
N SER A 120 -2.41 -13.09 11.44
CA SER A 120 -2.43 -13.70 10.11
C SER A 120 -2.20 -12.67 8.99
N ILE A 121 -2.83 -11.50 9.09
CA ILE A 121 -2.67 -10.41 8.11
C ILE A 121 -1.23 -9.87 8.14
N MET A 122 -0.69 -9.60 9.32
CA MET A 122 0.69 -9.13 9.49
C MET A 122 1.71 -10.15 8.97
N SER A 123 1.45 -11.45 9.17
CA SER A 123 2.28 -12.50 8.58
C SER A 123 2.25 -12.47 7.04
N GLN A 124 1.10 -12.20 6.42
CA GLN A 124 1.01 -12.08 4.96
C GLN A 124 1.71 -10.83 4.46
N LEU A 125 1.52 -9.69 5.11
CA LEU A 125 2.25 -8.47 4.79
C LEU A 125 3.76 -8.68 4.92
N ARG A 126 4.23 -9.45 5.91
CA ARG A 126 5.66 -9.79 6.01
C ARG A 126 6.16 -10.58 4.80
N VAL A 127 5.41 -11.58 4.34
CA VAL A 127 5.74 -12.33 3.12
C VAL A 127 5.76 -11.42 1.89
N THR A 128 4.82 -10.46 1.81
CA THR A 128 4.82 -9.44 0.76
C THR A 128 6.08 -8.58 0.79
N PHE A 129 6.51 -8.16 1.98
CA PHE A 129 7.72 -7.35 2.18
C PHE A 129 8.99 -8.11 1.77
N ASP A 130 9.07 -9.41 2.11
CA ASP A 130 10.22 -10.24 1.78
C ASP A 130 10.32 -10.52 0.26
N GLY A 131 9.25 -10.30 -0.50
CA GLY A 131 9.23 -10.39 -1.96
C GLY A 131 9.39 -11.80 -2.52
N ASP A 132 9.26 -12.81 -1.65
CA ASP A 132 9.30 -14.23 -2.00
C ASP A 132 8.28 -15.00 -1.15
N ALA A 133 7.23 -15.47 -1.81
CA ALA A 133 6.21 -16.32 -1.22
C ALA A 133 6.40 -17.78 -1.69
N SER A 134 7.55 -18.38 -1.39
CA SER A 134 7.77 -19.83 -1.49
C SER A 134 7.02 -20.60 -0.38
N ARG A 135 5.70 -20.37 -0.21
CA ARG A 135 4.90 -21.15 0.75
C ARG A 135 4.61 -22.52 0.16
N ILE A 136 5.44 -23.49 0.49
CA ILE A 136 5.15 -24.92 0.36
C ILE A 136 4.03 -25.23 1.36
N THR A 137 2.77 -25.17 0.94
CA THR A 137 1.68 -25.75 1.72
C THR A 137 1.80 -27.28 1.63
N GLY A 138 1.76 -27.98 2.76
CA GLY A 138 1.90 -29.45 2.83
C GLY A 138 0.81 -30.27 2.11
N MET A 139 -0.07 -29.63 1.35
CA MET A 139 -0.96 -30.24 0.38
C MET A 139 -0.62 -29.68 -1.00
N ASP A 140 -0.26 -30.57 -1.93
CA ASP A 140 0.07 -30.32 -3.34
C ASP A 140 1.32 -29.45 -3.61
N THR A 141 2.49 -30.09 -3.50
CA THR A 141 3.81 -29.55 -3.91
C THR A 141 3.95 -29.23 -5.40
N ASN A 142 2.94 -29.54 -6.24
CA ASN A 142 3.01 -29.42 -7.69
C ASN A 142 2.14 -28.32 -8.31
N ARG A 143 1.45 -27.49 -7.51
CA ARG A 143 0.33 -26.67 -8.03
C ARG A 143 0.33 -25.18 -7.74
N ILE A 144 1.21 -24.67 -6.87
CA ILE A 144 1.29 -23.24 -6.59
C ILE A 144 2.63 -22.75 -7.09
N GLU A 145 2.61 -21.92 -8.15
CA GLU A 145 3.82 -21.25 -8.59
C GLU A 145 4.31 -20.33 -7.47
N PRO A 146 5.61 -20.38 -7.11
CA PRO A 146 6.18 -19.45 -6.16
C PRO A 146 6.01 -18.03 -6.68
N TRP A 147 5.50 -17.13 -5.84
CA TRP A 147 5.42 -15.71 -6.19
C TRP A 147 6.71 -15.01 -5.78
N SER A 148 7.22 -14.17 -6.66
CA SER A 148 8.27 -13.19 -6.34
C SER A 148 7.87 -11.83 -6.88
N GLY A 149 8.17 -10.78 -6.12
CA GLY A 149 7.82 -9.41 -6.50
C GLY A 149 8.16 -8.37 -5.45
N ASN A 150 8.18 -7.11 -5.88
CA ASN A 150 8.49 -5.96 -5.05
C ASN A 150 7.23 -5.10 -4.87
N VAL A 151 6.64 -5.16 -3.68
CA VAL A 151 5.39 -4.47 -3.38
C VAL A 151 5.61 -3.43 -2.29
N GLY A 152 5.25 -2.18 -2.57
CA GLY A 152 5.22 -1.11 -1.59
C GLY A 152 3.95 -1.11 -0.76
N VAL A 153 3.98 -0.44 0.39
CA VAL A 153 2.78 -0.24 1.23
C VAL A 153 2.67 1.20 1.67
N LEU A 154 1.50 1.78 1.49
CA LEU A 154 1.12 3.09 2.00
C LEU A 154 -0.14 2.95 2.83
N LEU A 155 -0.03 3.10 4.14
CA LEU A 155 -1.16 2.96 5.05
C LEU A 155 -1.37 4.23 5.88
N ALA A 156 -2.63 4.58 6.12
CA ALA A 156 -3.00 5.65 7.02
C ALA A 156 -3.73 5.07 8.24
N VAL A 157 -3.39 5.56 9.42
CA VAL A 157 -4.00 5.15 10.69
C VAL A 157 -4.38 6.37 11.51
N THR A 158 -5.46 6.22 12.28
CA THR A 158 -5.91 7.21 13.26
C THR A 158 -5.41 6.87 14.65
#